data_AF-A0A1B8ULV1-F1
#
_entry.id   AF-A0A1B8ULV1-F1
#
_cell.length_a   1.000
_cell.length_b   1.000
_cell.length_c   1.000
_cell.angle_alpha   90.00
_cell.angle_beta   90.00
_cell.angle_gamma   90.00
#
_symmetry.space_group_name_H-M   'P 1'
#
loop_
_entity.id
_entity.type
_entity.pdbx_description
1 polymer ?
#
loop_
_entity_poly.entity_id
_entity_poly.type
_entity_poly.pdbx_seq_one_letter_code
_entity_poly.pdbx_strand_id
1 'polypeptide(L)'
;MAILFNRTLVFDNLDELLIGRNTFELVLQNGINQSLCDLHIATKNNLGIPPQLASLKVQTTFEAQTLVLSPPVISLDVNFLTLFNSKQCVPFGTLNSIFLLTLTFTRTFLPGDTLLIAPTNSLGTLVIA
;
A
#
# COMPACT_ATOMS: atom_id res chain seq x y z
N MET A 1 -11.27 3.76 9.25
CA MET A 1 -11.87 3.02 8.12
C MET A 1 -11.01 1.79 7.88
N ALA A 2 -11.59 0.58 7.85
CA ALA A 2 -10.87 -0.65 7.57
C ALA A 2 -11.10 -1.04 6.10
N ILE A 3 -10.03 -1.29 5.36
CA ILE A 3 -10.05 -1.57 3.91
C ILE A 3 -9.86 -3.08 3.74
N LEU A 4 -10.81 -3.72 3.07
CA LEU A 4 -10.77 -5.15 2.74
C LEU A 4 -10.08 -5.34 1.38
N PHE A 5 -9.06 -6.20 1.30
CA PHE A 5 -8.39 -6.55 0.04
C PHE A 5 -9.20 -7.57 -0.76
N ASN A 6 -9.55 -7.22 -1.99
CA ASN A 6 -10.01 -8.17 -2.99
C ASN A 6 -9.55 -7.79 -4.42
N ARG A 7 -8.23 -7.59 -4.60
CA ARG A 7 -7.47 -7.34 -5.87
C ARG A 7 -7.43 -5.91 -6.48
N THR A 8 -6.22 -5.49 -6.87
CA THR A 8 -5.80 -4.22 -7.51
C THR A 8 -6.66 -2.98 -7.24
N LEU A 9 -6.30 -2.23 -6.19
CA LEU A 9 -6.76 -0.87 -5.97
C LEU A 9 -5.90 0.09 -6.80
N VAL A 10 -6.42 0.55 -7.94
CA VAL A 10 -5.98 1.82 -8.50
C VAL A 10 -6.74 2.90 -7.74
N PHE A 11 -6.06 3.80 -7.01
CA PHE A 11 -6.72 4.89 -6.29
C PHE A 11 -7.14 6.00 -7.26
N ASP A 12 -7.80 5.65 -8.37
CA ASP A 12 -8.27 6.62 -9.37
C ASP A 12 -9.56 7.33 -8.94
N ASN A 13 -10.27 6.83 -7.91
CA ASN A 13 -11.54 7.39 -7.44
C ASN A 13 -11.49 8.00 -6.02
N LEU A 14 -10.28 8.25 -5.50
CA LEU A 14 -10.07 8.92 -4.21
C LEU A 14 -9.27 10.22 -4.36
N ASP A 15 -9.26 10.83 -5.55
CA ASP A 15 -8.53 12.08 -5.83
C ASP A 15 -8.71 13.11 -4.70
N GLU A 16 -9.94 13.27 -4.20
CA GLU A 16 -10.25 14.19 -3.10
C GLU A 16 -9.66 13.80 -1.74
N LEU A 17 -9.49 12.50 -1.44
CA LEU A 17 -8.90 12.03 -0.17
C LEU A 17 -7.37 12.11 -0.17
N LEU A 18 -6.75 12.13 -1.35
CA LEU A 18 -5.30 12.21 -1.50
C LEU A 18 -4.81 13.66 -1.40
N ILE A 19 -5.54 14.60 -2.00
CA ILE A 19 -5.10 16.00 -2.15
C ILE A 19 -4.75 16.63 -0.79
N GLY A 20 -3.60 17.31 -0.75
CA GLY A 20 -3.12 18.02 0.43
C GLY A 20 -2.52 17.15 1.52
N ARG A 21 -2.45 15.82 1.33
CA ARG A 21 -1.81 14.87 2.25
C ARG A 21 -0.54 14.29 1.64
N ASN A 22 0.46 14.04 2.48
CA ASN A 22 1.68 13.33 2.13
C ASN A 22 1.90 12.08 3.00
N THR A 23 1.04 11.85 3.99
CA THR A 23 1.08 10.68 4.85
C THR A 23 -0.29 10.02 4.88
N PHE A 24 -0.31 8.70 4.73
CA PHE A 24 -1.52 7.90 4.68
C PHE A 24 -1.41 6.72 5.63
N GLU A 25 -2.46 6.50 6.40
CA GLU A 25 -2.60 5.34 7.28
C GLU A 25 -3.78 4.50 6.78
N LEU A 26 -3.46 3.31 6.29
CA LEU A 26 -4.40 2.41 5.65
C LEU A 26 -4.49 1.13 6.47
N VAL A 27 -5.66 0.86 7.06
CA VAL A 27 -5.94 -0.43 7.67
C VAL A 27 -6.36 -1.38 6.57
N LEU A 28 -5.65 -2.48 6.41
CA LEU A 28 -5.72 -3.37 5.28
C LEU A 28 -5.98 -4.80 5.76
N GLN A 29 -6.93 -5.52 5.15
CA GLN A 29 -7.31 -6.89 5.56
C GLN A 29 -7.28 -7.86 4.38
N ASN A 30 -6.50 -8.94 4.42
CA ASN A 30 -6.39 -9.89 3.30
C ASN A 30 -7.70 -10.68 3.10
N GLY A 31 -8.54 -10.20 2.18
CA GLY A 31 -9.80 -10.82 1.75
C GLY A 31 -9.71 -11.60 0.44
N ILE A 32 -8.51 -11.74 -0.13
CA ILE A 32 -8.28 -12.62 -1.29
C ILE A 32 -8.11 -14.04 -0.77
N ASN A 33 -8.76 -15.05 -1.36
CA ASN A 33 -8.64 -16.49 -1.01
C ASN A 33 -7.21 -17.09 -1.20
N GLN A 34 -6.15 -16.31 -1.01
CA GLN A 34 -4.74 -16.66 -1.16
C GLN A 34 -3.92 -15.83 -0.15
N SER A 35 -2.79 -16.35 0.29
CA SER A 35 -1.89 -15.59 1.16
C SER A 35 -1.23 -14.43 0.40
N LEU A 36 -1.13 -13.27 1.04
CA LEU A 36 -0.53 -12.06 0.47
C LEU A 36 0.95 -11.98 0.88
N CYS A 37 1.84 -12.16 -0.08
CA CYS A 37 3.29 -12.18 0.15
C CYS A 37 3.97 -10.84 -0.14
N ASP A 38 3.32 -10.01 -0.94
CA ASP A 38 3.91 -8.81 -1.49
C ASP A 38 2.85 -7.74 -1.81
N LEU A 39 3.30 -6.48 -1.85
CA LEU A 39 2.54 -5.33 -2.32
C LEU A 39 3.39 -4.46 -3.23
N HIS A 40 2.88 -4.20 -4.42
CA HIS A 40 3.33 -3.13 -5.30
C HIS A 40 2.72 -1.80 -4.85
N ILE A 41 3.57 -0.79 -4.70
CA ILE A 41 3.17 0.59 -4.38
C ILE A 41 3.79 1.50 -5.42
N ALA A 42 2.96 2.27 -6.12
CA ALA A 42 3.44 3.21 -7.12
C ALA A 42 2.66 4.51 -7.12
N THR A 43 3.31 5.58 -7.54
CA THR A 43 2.71 6.90 -7.73
C THR A 43 2.85 7.33 -9.18
N LYS A 44 1.81 7.95 -9.73
CA LYS A 44 1.83 8.49 -11.10
C LYS A 44 1.32 9.92 -11.12
N ASN A 45 1.78 10.67 -12.11
CA ASN A 45 1.31 12.02 -12.42
C ASN A 45 1.46 12.24 -13.93
N ASN A 46 0.42 12.76 -14.57
CA ASN A 46 0.40 12.97 -16.03
C ASN A 46 1.00 14.33 -16.48
N LEU A 47 1.34 15.21 -15.54
CA LEU A 47 1.70 16.63 -15.74
C LEU A 47 3.01 17.05 -15.04
N GLY A 48 3.70 16.14 -14.35
CA GLY A 48 4.93 16.45 -13.60
C GLY A 48 5.55 15.27 -12.88
N ILE A 49 6.46 15.53 -11.93
CA ILE A 49 7.09 14.49 -11.10
C ILE A 49 6.10 14.08 -10.01
N PRO A 50 5.68 12.79 -9.93
CA PRO A 50 4.77 12.33 -8.88
C PRO A 50 5.43 12.40 -7.49
N PRO A 51 4.63 12.43 -6.40
CA PRO A 51 5.16 12.35 -5.04
C PRO A 51 5.93 11.04 -4.86
N GLN A 52 7.17 11.09 -4.39
CA GLN A 52 8.00 9.89 -4.23
C GLN A 52 7.79 9.31 -2.84
N LEU A 53 7.73 7.98 -2.73
CA LEU A 53 7.69 7.27 -1.46
C LEU A 53 9.06 7.42 -0.76
N ALA A 54 9.04 8.02 0.42
CA ALA A 54 10.23 8.27 1.24
C ALA A 54 10.35 7.25 2.38
N SER A 55 9.22 6.83 2.96
CA SER A 55 9.20 5.78 3.97
C SER A 55 7.89 5.02 3.98
N LEU A 56 7.96 3.78 4.40
CA LEU A 56 6.84 2.86 4.52
C LEU A 56 6.94 2.10 5.84
N LYS A 57 5.83 2.00 6.57
CA LYS A 57 5.73 1.17 7.77
C LYS A 57 4.60 0.18 7.59
N VAL A 58 4.86 -1.09 7.89
CA VAL A 58 3.86 -2.14 7.95
C VAL A 58 3.77 -2.62 9.38
N GLN A 59 2.57 -2.61 9.94
CA GLN A 59 2.31 -3.04 11.31
C GLN A 59 1.20 -4.08 11.31
N THR A 60 1.54 -5.29 11.70
CA THR A 60 0.58 -6.35 12.01
C THR A 60 0.12 -6.21 13.46
N THR A 61 -0.73 -7.13 13.92
CA THR A 61 -1.16 -7.20 15.33
C THR A 61 -0.02 -7.49 16.31
N PHE A 62 1.11 -8.04 15.86
CA PHE A 62 2.20 -8.49 16.74
C PHE A 62 3.56 -7.86 16.41
N GLU A 63 3.73 -7.32 15.22
CA GLU A 63 5.03 -6.85 14.73
C GLU A 63 4.88 -5.62 13.85
N ALA A 64 5.82 -4.68 13.94
CA ALA A 64 5.89 -3.51 13.08
C ALA A 64 7.30 -3.33 12.52
N GLN A 65 7.38 -3.08 11.21
CA GLN A 65 8.63 -2.81 10.50
C GLN A 65 8.49 -1.55 9.65
N THR A 66 9.55 -0.74 9.64
CA THR A 66 9.66 0.50 8.88
C THR A 66 10.83 0.43 7.91
N LEU A 67 10.55 0.69 6.64
CA LEU A 67 11.53 0.84 5.59
C LEU A 67 11.66 2.34 5.24
N VAL A 68 12.86 2.89 5.44
CA VAL A 68 13.21 4.25 5.01
C VAL A 68 13.99 4.15 3.70
N LEU A 69 13.56 4.90 2.69
CA LEU A 69 14.08 4.81 1.33
C LEU A 69 15.00 6.00 1.06
N SER A 70 16.23 5.71 0.66
CA SER A 70 17.21 6.70 0.26
C SER A 70 18.00 6.17 -0.94
N PRO A 71 17.73 6.66 -2.17
CA PRO A 71 16.82 7.76 -2.50
C PRO A 71 15.32 7.37 -2.43
N PRO A 72 14.39 8.34 -2.29
CA PRO A 72 12.96 8.12 -2.48
C PRO A 72 12.63 7.59 -3.87
N VAL A 73 11.55 6.80 -3.99
CA VAL A 73 11.19 6.10 -5.23
C VAL A 73 9.74 6.33 -5.64
N ILE A 74 9.44 6.24 -6.93
CA ILE A 74 8.07 6.34 -7.46
C ILE A 74 7.32 5.00 -7.48
N SER A 75 8.04 3.89 -7.30
CA SER A 75 7.54 2.53 -7.37
C SER A 75 8.37 1.63 -6.48
N LEU A 76 7.72 0.80 -5.67
CA LEU A 76 8.35 -0.15 -4.76
C LEU A 76 7.52 -1.43 -4.66
N ASP A 77 8.19 -2.57 -4.81
CA ASP A 77 7.63 -3.88 -4.44
C ASP A 77 8.07 -4.22 -3.02
N VAL A 78 7.11 -4.27 -2.11
CA VAL A 78 7.32 -4.66 -0.73
C VAL A 78 7.10 -6.15 -0.60
N ASN A 79 8.15 -6.90 -0.34
CA ASN A 79 8.05 -8.31 0.01
C ASN A 79 7.91 -8.46 1.53
N PHE A 80 6.76 -8.94 2.01
CA PHE A 80 6.49 -9.09 3.44
C PHE A 80 7.36 -10.15 4.12
N LEU A 81 7.76 -11.20 3.40
CA LEU A 81 8.65 -12.22 3.94
C LEU A 81 10.00 -11.61 4.30
N THR A 82 10.56 -10.83 3.38
CA THR A 82 11.83 -10.12 3.60
C THR A 82 11.68 -9.03 4.66
N LEU A 83 10.60 -8.24 4.60
CA LEU A 83 10.39 -7.10 5.49
C LEU A 83 10.30 -7.54 6.96
N PHE A 84 9.53 -8.58 7.25
CA PHE A 84 9.34 -9.13 8.60
C PHE A 84 10.32 -10.25 8.95
N ASN A 85 11.27 -10.59 8.07
CA ASN A 85 12.12 -11.77 8.21
C ASN A 85 11.31 -13.05 8.55
N SER A 86 10.15 -13.18 7.93
CA SER A 86 9.17 -14.24 8.16
C SER A 86 9.25 -15.29 7.07
N LYS A 87 8.89 -16.53 7.41
CA LYS A 87 8.70 -17.63 6.43
C LYS A 87 7.27 -17.72 5.91
N GLN A 88 6.35 -16.90 6.42
CA GLN A 88 4.92 -16.98 6.12
C GLN A 88 4.37 -15.63 5.66
N CYS A 89 3.63 -15.67 4.57
CA CYS A 89 2.89 -14.53 4.01
C CYS A 89 1.65 -14.21 4.88
N VAL A 90 1.04 -13.05 4.66
CA VAL A 90 -0.19 -12.66 5.38
C VAL A 90 -1.33 -13.64 5.00
N PRO A 91 -1.87 -14.43 5.94
CA PRO A 91 -2.84 -15.47 5.63
C PRO A 91 -4.20 -14.87 5.21
N PHE A 92 -4.95 -15.60 4.40
CA PHE A 92 -6.35 -15.25 4.07
C PHE A 92 -7.29 -15.55 5.24
N GLY A 93 -8.32 -14.70 5.43
CA GLY A 93 -9.54 -15.10 6.15
C GLY A 93 -9.42 -15.29 7.67
N THR A 94 -8.37 -14.76 8.30
CA THR A 94 -8.16 -14.82 9.77
C THR A 94 -8.04 -13.43 10.37
N LEU A 95 -8.17 -13.25 11.70
CA LEU A 95 -7.89 -11.95 12.34
C LEU A 95 -6.45 -11.46 12.09
N ASN A 96 -5.52 -12.39 11.86
CA ASN A 96 -4.12 -12.11 11.51
C ASN A 96 -3.94 -11.66 10.05
N SER A 97 -5.04 -11.55 9.29
CA SER A 97 -5.03 -11.00 7.92
C SER A 97 -5.04 -9.46 7.89
N ILE A 98 -5.21 -8.82 9.06
CA ILE A 98 -5.30 -7.36 9.20
C ILE A 98 -3.93 -6.78 9.53
N PHE A 99 -3.52 -5.73 8.80
CA PHE A 99 -2.34 -4.93 9.08
C PHE A 99 -2.58 -3.45 8.75
N LEU A 100 -1.82 -2.58 9.42
CA LEU A 100 -1.77 -1.14 9.16
C LEU A 100 -0.57 -0.85 8.25
N LEU A 101 -0.82 -0.14 7.16
CA LEU A 101 0.18 0.38 6.24
C LEU A 101 0.25 1.90 6.38
N THR A 102 1.40 2.42 6.79
CA THR A 102 1.68 3.85 6.81
C THR A 102 2.62 4.20 5.68
N LEU A 103 2.22 5.12 4.80
CA LEU A 103 3.00 5.61 3.67
C LEU A 103 3.35 7.07 3.90
N THR A 104 4.60 7.45 3.68
CA THR A 104 5.02 8.86 3.73
C THR A 104 5.76 9.23 2.45
N PHE A 105 5.32 10.32 1.84
CA PHE A 105 5.79 10.79 0.56
C PHE A 105 6.58 12.10 0.69
N THR A 106 7.46 12.37 -0.29
CA THR A 106 8.33 13.55 -0.31
C THR A 106 7.58 14.88 -0.43
N ARG A 107 6.35 14.86 -0.96
CA ARG A 107 5.46 16.02 -1.06
C ARG A 107 4.01 15.59 -0.93
N THR A 108 3.12 16.56 -0.72
CA THR A 108 1.67 16.34 -0.75
C THR A 108 1.18 15.99 -2.15
N PHE A 109 0.12 15.18 -2.22
CA PHE A 109 -0.59 14.92 -3.48
C PHE A 109 -1.31 16.18 -3.95
N LEU A 110 -1.26 16.40 -5.25
CA LEU A 110 -1.92 17.47 -6.01
C LEU A 110 -3.01 16.85 -6.90
N PRO A 111 -3.93 17.66 -7.45
CA PRO A 111 -4.89 17.16 -8.44
C PRO A 111 -4.18 16.45 -9.60
N GLY A 112 -4.63 15.22 -9.90
CA GLY A 112 -4.04 14.37 -10.95
C GLY A 112 -2.83 13.53 -10.54
N ASP A 113 -2.36 13.64 -9.29
CA ASP A 113 -1.49 12.61 -8.70
C ASP A 113 -2.32 11.38 -8.34
N THR A 114 -1.85 10.19 -8.70
CA THR A 114 -2.51 8.93 -8.33
C THR A 114 -1.59 8.05 -7.49
N LEU A 115 -2.19 7.31 -6.56
CA LEU A 115 -1.55 6.27 -5.78
C LEU A 115 -2.06 4.91 -6.27
N LEU A 116 -1.18 3.93 -6.37
CA LEU A 116 -1.51 2.55 -6.71
C LEU A 116 -0.99 1.67 -5.57
N ILE A 117 -1.86 0.82 -5.02
CA ILE A 117 -1.45 -0.24 -4.08
C ILE A 117 -2.12 -1.53 -4.51
N ALA A 118 -1.33 -2.52 -4.91
CA ALA A 118 -1.84 -3.78 -5.41
C ALA A 118 -0.92 -4.95 -5.06
N PRO A 119 -1.42 -6.18 -4.91
CA PRO A 119 -0.57 -7.37 -4.90
C PRO A 119 0.17 -7.50 -6.24
N THR A 120 1.46 -7.85 -6.24
CA THR A 120 2.24 -8.07 -7.48
C THR A 120 1.78 -9.32 -8.24
N ASN A 121 1.20 -10.30 -7.54
CA ASN A 121 0.87 -11.62 -8.12
C ASN A 121 -0.62 -11.82 -8.49
N SER A 122 -1.48 -10.79 -8.42
CA SER A 122 -2.92 -10.97 -8.70
C SER A 122 -3.50 -9.90 -9.63
N LEU A 123 -4.12 -10.36 -10.73
CA LEU A 123 -4.97 -9.56 -11.63
C LEU A 123 -6.41 -9.52 -11.08
N GLY A 124 -6.96 -8.36 -10.75
CA GLY A 124 -8.40 -8.21 -10.49
C GLY A 124 -8.81 -6.80 -10.07
N THR A 125 -10.06 -6.44 -10.30
CA THR A 125 -10.61 -5.09 -10.06
C THR A 125 -11.47 -5.07 -8.78
N LEU A 126 -11.25 -4.10 -7.90
CA LEU A 126 -11.95 -3.91 -6.62
C LEU A 126 -13.14 -2.94 -6.73
N VAL A 127 -14.20 -3.20 -5.97
CA VAL A 127 -15.36 -2.30 -5.78
C VAL A 127 -15.39 -1.84 -4.33
N ILE A 128 -15.51 -0.53 -4.12
CA ILE A 128 -15.62 0.12 -2.79
C ILE A 128 -17.09 0.39 -2.48
N ALA A 129 -17.49 0.18 -1.22
CA ALA A 129 -18.69 0.74 -0.60
C ALA A 129 -18.27 1.68 0.54
#